data_AF-A0A2H6FY39-F1
#
_entry.id   AF-A0A2H6FY39-F1
#
_cell.length_a   1.000
_cell.length_b   1.000
_cell.length_c   1.000
_cell.angle_alpha   90.00
_cell.angle_beta   90.00
_cell.angle_gamma   90.00
#
_symmetry.space_group_name_H-M   'P 1'
#
loop_
_entity.id
_entity.type
_entity.pdbx_description
1 polymer ?
#
loop_
_entity_poly.entity_id
_entity_poly.type
_entity_poly.pdbx_seq_one_letter_code
_entity_poly.pdbx_strand_id
1 'polypeptide(L)'
;MKNRTQKLLIFMSVIFFIFIFITEVYAGPKYRPKPYNKRPFVKRRFVLVPVVKRPVRPGPRHIWVKRYKHPSGVYIGGFWRPPCSVKFVWVDGFWNETGEWVFGYCKPLSAREGQAWVPRYWNGTIWNDGYWRPVKKQGVIWVPGHFNNNGVWIKGHWRS
;
A
#
# COMPACT_ATOMS: atom_id res chain seq x y z
N MET A 1 26.07 31.08 50.63
CA MET A 1 25.14 31.14 49.47
C MET A 1 25.78 30.82 48.11
N LYS A 2 27.11 30.90 47.93
CA LYS A 2 27.82 30.70 46.63
C LYS A 2 27.68 29.29 46.01
N ASN A 3 27.47 28.25 46.84
CA ASN A 3 27.49 26.85 46.41
C ASN A 3 26.18 26.39 45.72
N ARG A 4 25.06 27.08 45.94
CA ARG A 4 23.75 26.70 45.36
C ARG A 4 23.65 27.14 43.89
N THR A 5 24.14 28.35 43.59
CA THR A 5 24.16 28.91 42.23
C THR A 5 25.10 28.14 41.32
N GLN A 6 26.26 27.71 41.82
CA GLN A 6 27.22 26.92 41.06
C GLN A 6 26.68 25.53 40.69
N LYS A 7 25.99 24.85 41.62
CA LYS A 7 25.34 23.56 41.34
C LYS A 7 24.20 23.69 40.33
N LEU A 8 23.43 24.78 40.37
CA LEU A 8 22.36 25.05 39.41
C LEU A 8 22.92 25.28 38.01
N LEU A 9 24.02 26.03 37.88
CA LEU A 9 24.69 26.27 36.59
C LEU A 9 25.25 24.98 35.98
N ILE A 10 25.86 24.11 36.80
CA ILE A 10 26.37 22.81 36.34
C ILE A 10 25.21 21.92 35.88
N PHE A 11 24.12 21.86 36.64
CA PHE A 11 22.96 21.05 36.29
C PHE A 11 22.28 21.52 34.99
N MET A 12 22.13 22.82 34.80
CA MET A 12 21.60 23.41 33.56
C MET A 12 22.53 23.14 32.36
N SER A 13 23.84 23.21 32.56
CA SER A 13 24.83 22.88 31.53
C SER A 13 24.70 21.41 31.08
N VAL A 14 24.60 20.47 32.02
CA VAL A 14 24.45 19.04 31.71
C VAL A 14 23.15 18.77 30.94
N ILE A 15 22.02 19.36 31.35
CA ILE A 15 20.74 19.22 30.64
C ILE A 15 20.85 19.77 29.21
N PHE A 16 21.51 20.91 29.03
CA PHE A 16 21.69 21.51 27.71
C PHE A 16 22.49 20.60 26.78
N PHE A 17 23.60 20.00 27.25
CA PHE A 17 24.38 19.05 26.45
C PHE A 17 23.62 17.76 26.14
N ILE A 18 22.82 17.24 27.09
CA ILE A 18 21.95 16.09 26.84
C ILE A 18 20.91 16.43 25.75
N PHE A 19 20.33 17.63 25.80
CA PHE A 19 19.34 18.05 24.82
C PHE A 19 19.94 18.18 23.41
N ILE A 20 21.13 18.77 23.29
CA ILE A 20 21.87 18.84 22.00
C ILE A 20 22.12 17.43 21.47
N PHE A 21 22.64 16.54 22.30
CA PHE A 21 22.99 15.18 21.88
C PHE A 21 21.76 14.38 21.43
N ILE A 22 20.63 14.51 22.13
CA ILE A 22 19.35 13.89 21.73
C ILE A 22 18.87 14.47 20.40
N THR A 23 18.92 15.79 20.20
CA THR A 23 18.47 16.37 18.92
C THR A 23 19.31 15.91 17.73
N GLU A 24 20.61 15.66 17.91
CA GLU A 24 21.50 15.23 16.84
C GLU A 24 21.35 13.74 16.53
N VAL A 25 21.13 12.90 17.55
CA VAL A 25 20.88 11.45 17.38
C VAL A 25 19.50 11.18 16.76
N TYR A 26 18.48 11.97 17.10
CA TYR A 26 17.13 11.84 16.55
C TYR A 26 16.91 12.60 15.23
N ALA A 27 17.85 13.46 14.83
CA ALA A 27 17.93 13.97 13.48
C ALA A 27 18.43 12.85 12.55
N GLY A 28 17.57 11.86 12.30
CA GLY A 28 17.80 10.82 11.31
C GLY A 28 18.25 11.41 9.97
N PRO A 29 18.87 10.61 9.09
CA PRO A 29 19.48 11.08 7.86
C PRO A 29 18.49 11.99 7.11
N LYS A 30 18.89 13.25 6.90
CA LYS A 30 18.08 14.22 6.14
C LYS A 30 17.59 13.54 4.88
N TYR A 31 16.27 13.40 4.75
CA TYR A 31 15.67 12.82 3.56
C TYR A 31 16.18 13.59 2.35
N ARG A 32 17.10 12.96 1.60
CA ARG A 32 17.49 13.46 0.30
C ARG A 32 16.47 12.88 -0.67
N PRO A 33 15.50 13.67 -1.17
CA PRO A 33 14.65 13.18 -2.24
C PRO A 33 15.57 12.67 -3.34
N LYS A 34 15.35 11.43 -3.80
CA LYS A 34 16.04 10.93 -4.99
C LYS A 34 15.82 11.98 -6.09
N PRO A 35 16.87 12.46 -6.77
CA PRO A 35 16.70 13.46 -7.81
C PRO A 35 15.67 12.92 -8.80
N TYR A 36 14.58 13.67 -8.96
CA TYR A 36 13.56 13.34 -9.94
C TYR A 36 14.28 13.38 -11.29
N ASN A 37 14.60 12.19 -11.81
CA ASN A 37 15.24 12.07 -13.10
C ASN A 37 14.20 12.53 -14.11
N LYS A 38 14.27 13.81 -14.51
CA LYS A 38 13.51 14.37 -15.62
C LYS A 38 13.96 13.59 -16.85
N ARG A 39 13.35 12.43 -17.09
CA ARG A 39 13.42 11.79 -18.39
C ARG A 39 13.05 12.90 -19.37
N PRO A 40 13.84 13.13 -20.43
CA PRO A 40 13.54 14.18 -21.39
C PRO A 40 12.07 14.02 -21.75
N PHE A 41 11.32 15.13 -21.66
CA PHE A 41 9.94 15.18 -22.11
C PHE A 41 10.02 15.03 -23.62
N VAL A 42 10.20 13.77 -24.07
CA VAL A 42 9.97 13.40 -25.45
C VAL A 42 8.57 13.91 -25.67
N LYS A 43 8.44 14.90 -26.56
CA LYS A 43 7.16 15.40 -27.05
C LYS A 43 6.53 14.20 -27.74
N ARG A 44 5.97 13.28 -26.95
CA ARG A 44 5.22 12.16 -27.44
C ARG A 44 4.15 12.89 -28.23
N ARG A 45 4.18 12.77 -29.56
CA ARG A 45 2.94 12.90 -30.33
C ARG A 45 1.91 12.20 -29.45
N PHE A 46 0.82 12.89 -29.13
CA PHE A 46 -0.33 12.22 -28.58
C PHE A 46 -0.74 11.22 -29.66
N VAL A 47 -0.09 10.06 -29.66
CA VAL A 47 -0.62 8.86 -30.26
C VAL A 47 -1.89 8.74 -29.47
N LEU A 48 -3.00 9.11 -30.10
CA LEU A 48 -4.33 8.81 -29.59
C LEU A 48 -4.20 7.38 -29.12
N VAL A 49 -4.24 7.17 -27.80
CA VAL A 49 -4.06 5.84 -27.22
C VAL A 49 -5.08 5.03 -28.00
N PRO A 50 -4.64 4.07 -28.85
CA PRO A 50 -5.55 3.42 -29.79
C PRO A 50 -6.72 3.01 -28.95
N VAL A 51 -7.93 3.44 -29.33
CA VAL A 51 -9.13 3.18 -28.53
C VAL A 51 -9.13 1.68 -28.34
N VAL A 52 -8.67 1.22 -27.17
CA VAL A 52 -8.47 -0.21 -26.94
C VAL A 52 -9.89 -0.72 -26.93
N LYS A 53 -10.32 -1.25 -28.08
CA LYS A 53 -11.62 -1.87 -28.23
C LYS A 53 -11.66 -2.89 -27.11
N ARG A 54 -12.74 -2.84 -26.33
CA ARG A 54 -12.94 -3.76 -25.22
C ARG A 54 -12.60 -5.18 -25.73
N PRO A 55 -11.66 -5.91 -25.10
CA PRO A 55 -11.30 -7.25 -25.54
C PRO A 55 -12.55 -8.13 -25.53
N VAL A 56 -12.51 -9.23 -26.29
CA VAL A 56 -13.61 -10.20 -26.35
C VAL A 56 -13.98 -10.64 -24.93
N ARG A 57 -15.27 -10.71 -24.65
CA ARG A 57 -15.78 -11.12 -23.34
C ARG A 57 -15.41 -12.59 -23.10
N PRO A 58 -14.68 -12.94 -22.02
CA PRO A 58 -14.27 -14.32 -21.76
C PRO A 58 -15.42 -15.29 -21.54
N GLY A 59 -16.58 -14.79 -21.08
CA GLY A 59 -17.78 -15.61 -20.91
C GLY A 59 -19.00 -14.77 -20.53
N PRO A 60 -20.22 -15.32 -20.62
CA PRO A 60 -21.47 -14.54 -20.59
C PRO A 60 -21.64 -13.71 -19.31
N ARG A 61 -21.17 -14.22 -18.16
CA ARG A 61 -21.29 -13.57 -16.85
C ARG A 61 -20.16 -12.61 -16.50
N HIS A 62 -19.14 -12.47 -17.35
CA HIS A 62 -18.05 -11.54 -17.07
C HIS A 62 -18.53 -10.09 -17.16
N ILE A 63 -18.10 -9.28 -16.19
CA ILE A 63 -18.48 -7.87 -16.07
C ILE A 63 -17.26 -7.03 -16.46
N TRP A 64 -17.47 -6.03 -17.32
CA TRP A 64 -16.41 -5.13 -17.75
C TRP A 64 -16.15 -4.06 -16.69
N VAL A 65 -14.96 -4.05 -16.11
CA VAL A 65 -14.46 -2.97 -15.27
C VAL A 65 -13.88 -1.90 -16.18
N LYS A 66 -14.43 -0.68 -16.09
CA LYS A 66 -13.97 0.45 -16.90
C LYS A 66 -12.51 0.79 -16.55
N ARG A 67 -11.80 1.32 -17.54
CA ARG A 67 -10.46 1.88 -17.36
C ARG A 67 -10.48 2.96 -16.26
N TYR A 68 -9.40 3.06 -15.50
CA TYR A 68 -9.22 4.09 -14.48
C TYR A 68 -7.96 4.91 -14.81
N LYS A 69 -8.07 6.24 -14.74
CA LYS A 69 -6.95 7.17 -14.89
C LYS A 69 -6.74 7.89 -13.56
N HIS A 70 -5.58 7.69 -12.96
CA HIS A 70 -5.19 8.41 -11.75
C HIS A 70 -4.80 9.87 -12.10
N PRO A 71 -5.04 10.84 -11.21
CA PRO A 71 -4.61 12.23 -11.41
C PRO A 71 -3.11 12.40 -11.71
N SER A 72 -2.25 11.50 -11.20
CA SER A 72 -0.80 11.51 -11.53
C SER A 72 -0.48 11.09 -12.96
N GLY A 73 -1.47 10.66 -13.76
CA GLY A 73 -1.30 10.22 -15.14
C GLY A 73 -1.05 8.72 -15.30
N VAL A 74 -1.07 7.93 -14.22
CA VAL A 74 -1.04 6.46 -14.30
C VAL A 74 -2.39 5.95 -14.80
N TYR A 75 -2.37 4.98 -15.72
CA TYR A 75 -3.56 4.37 -16.29
C TYR A 75 -3.63 2.89 -15.94
N ILE A 76 -4.79 2.47 -15.46
CA ILE A 76 -5.16 1.07 -15.32
C ILE A 76 -6.11 0.73 -16.47
N GLY A 77 -5.69 -0.24 -17.29
CA GLY A 77 -6.53 -0.76 -18.37
C GLY A 77 -7.84 -1.30 -17.84
N GLY A 78 -8.92 -1.17 -18.62
CA GLY A 78 -10.16 -1.87 -18.29
C GLY A 78 -9.94 -3.37 -18.43
N PHE A 79 -10.67 -4.16 -17.66
CA PHE A 79 -10.53 -5.62 -17.66
C PHE A 79 -11.88 -6.30 -17.44
N TRP A 80 -11.98 -7.56 -17.88
CA TRP A 80 -13.12 -8.41 -17.55
C TRP A 80 -12.89 -9.07 -16.20
N ARG A 81 -13.89 -9.01 -15.32
CA ARG A 81 -13.91 -9.77 -14.07
C ARG A 81 -15.02 -10.80 -14.05
N PRO A 82 -14.89 -11.90 -13.29
CA PRO A 82 -16.03 -12.75 -12.97
C PRO A 82 -17.04 -12.01 -12.08
N PRO A 83 -18.32 -12.43 -12.05
CA PRO A 83 -19.30 -11.90 -11.11
C PRO A 83 -18.92 -12.29 -9.67
N CYS A 84 -19.29 -11.45 -8.70
CA CYS A 84 -19.19 -11.85 -7.30
C CYS A 84 -20.31 -12.86 -6.98
N SER A 85 -20.05 -13.78 -6.04
CA SER A 85 -21.11 -14.62 -5.47
C SER A 85 -22.13 -13.74 -4.73
N VAL A 86 -23.36 -14.22 -4.57
CA VAL A 86 -24.48 -13.50 -3.90
C VAL A 86 -24.12 -13.03 -2.49
N LYS A 87 -23.17 -13.69 -1.81
CA LYS A 87 -22.69 -13.32 -0.46
C LYS A 87 -21.59 -12.24 -0.46
N PHE A 88 -21.27 -11.68 -1.63
CA PHE A 88 -20.16 -10.76 -1.82
C PHE A 88 -20.58 -9.55 -2.66
N VAL A 89 -20.02 -8.40 -2.31
CA VAL A 89 -20.12 -7.14 -3.05
C VAL A 89 -18.79 -6.85 -3.73
N TRP A 90 -18.83 -6.33 -4.95
CA TRP A 90 -17.63 -5.86 -5.62
C TRP A 90 -17.20 -4.52 -5.03
N VAL A 91 -15.95 -4.43 -4.60
CA VAL A 91 -15.28 -3.18 -4.22
C VAL A 91 -14.43 -2.77 -5.41
N ASP A 92 -14.66 -1.56 -5.93
CA ASP A 92 -13.85 -1.02 -7.01
C ASP A 92 -12.40 -0.84 -6.59
N GLY A 93 -11.48 -0.91 -7.56
CA GLY A 93 -10.08 -0.64 -7.29
C GLY A 93 -9.87 0.80 -6.86
N PHE A 94 -8.92 1.02 -5.97
CA PHE A 94 -8.63 2.33 -5.39
C PHE A 94 -7.14 2.48 -5.14
N TRP A 95 -6.68 3.74 -5.02
CA TRP A 95 -5.33 4.03 -4.55
C TRP A 95 -5.35 4.10 -3.03
N ASN A 96 -4.45 3.38 -2.38
CA ASN A 96 -4.30 3.45 -0.93
C ASN A 96 -3.45 4.70 -0.53
N GLU A 97 -3.31 4.92 0.77
CA GLU A 97 -2.58 6.06 1.34
C GLU A 97 -1.08 6.06 0.99
N THR A 98 -0.51 4.90 0.67
CA THR A 98 0.89 4.76 0.23
C THR A 98 1.08 5.06 -1.27
N GLY A 99 -0.01 5.37 -2.00
CA GLY A 99 0.04 5.64 -3.42
C GLY A 99 0.21 4.38 -4.28
N GLU A 100 -0.22 3.22 -3.77
CA GLU A 100 -0.26 1.96 -4.49
C GLU A 100 -1.70 1.67 -4.99
N TRP A 101 -1.81 1.12 -6.20
CA TRP A 101 -3.10 0.70 -6.75
C TRP A 101 -3.53 -0.63 -6.16
N VAL A 102 -4.65 -0.63 -5.45
CA VAL A 102 -5.35 -1.83 -4.99
C VAL A 102 -6.36 -2.22 -6.07
N PHE A 103 -6.19 -3.39 -6.66
CA PHE A 103 -7.18 -3.92 -7.61
C PHE A 103 -8.52 -4.15 -6.92
N GLY A 104 -9.62 -3.92 -7.65
CA GLY A 104 -10.95 -4.21 -7.13
C GLY A 104 -11.11 -5.69 -6.79
N TYR A 105 -11.96 -5.99 -5.81
CA TYR A 105 -12.14 -7.34 -5.29
C TYR A 105 -13.55 -7.58 -4.78
N CYS A 106 -13.96 -8.85 -4.71
CA CYS A 106 -15.20 -9.23 -4.03
C CYS A 106 -14.96 -9.24 -2.51
N LYS A 107 -15.69 -8.40 -1.78
CA LYS A 107 -15.72 -8.33 -0.31
C LYS A 107 -17.00 -9.02 0.18
N PRO A 108 -16.95 -9.81 1.26
CA PRO A 108 -18.16 -10.43 1.83
C PRO A 108 -19.12 -9.33 2.32
N LEU A 109 -20.43 -9.58 2.17
CA LEU A 109 -21.49 -8.65 2.59
C LEU A 109 -21.56 -8.51 4.12
N SER A 110 -21.25 -9.58 4.86
CA SER A 110 -21.22 -9.58 6.31
C SER A 110 -19.82 -9.87 6.84
N ALA A 111 -19.45 -9.15 7.90
CA ALA A 111 -18.27 -9.47 8.69
C ALA A 111 -18.52 -10.73 9.53
N ARG A 112 -17.47 -11.50 9.79
CA ARG A 112 -17.50 -12.59 10.76
C ARG A 112 -16.82 -12.12 12.03
N GLU A 113 -17.46 -12.33 13.17
CA GLU A 113 -16.91 -11.93 14.47
C GLU A 113 -15.53 -12.57 14.67
N GLY A 114 -14.58 -11.76 15.14
CA GLY A 114 -13.20 -12.19 15.35
C GLY A 114 -12.43 -12.54 14.06
N GLN A 115 -12.99 -12.31 12.86
CA GLN A 115 -12.33 -12.60 11.58
C GLN A 115 -12.21 -11.37 10.68
N ALA A 116 -11.11 -11.29 9.94
CA ALA A 116 -10.86 -10.33 8.89
C ALA A 116 -10.85 -11.04 7.52
N TRP A 117 -11.49 -10.43 6.53
CA TRP A 117 -11.44 -10.93 5.15
C TRP A 117 -10.12 -10.52 4.49
N VAL A 118 -9.40 -11.49 3.94
CA VAL A 118 -8.27 -11.26 3.04
C VAL A 118 -8.81 -11.29 1.61
N PRO A 119 -8.68 -10.18 0.84
CA PRO A 119 -9.10 -10.15 -0.55
C PRO A 119 -8.42 -11.22 -1.41
N ARG A 120 -9.08 -11.60 -2.51
CA ARG A 120 -8.45 -12.39 -3.59
C ARG A 120 -7.23 -11.64 -4.11
N TYR A 121 -6.17 -12.38 -4.44
CA TYR A 121 -4.91 -11.81 -4.93
C TYR A 121 -4.34 -12.65 -6.07
N TRP A 122 -3.55 -12.02 -6.93
CA TRP A 122 -2.75 -12.69 -7.95
C TRP A 122 -1.38 -13.03 -7.37
N ASN A 123 -0.96 -14.30 -7.45
CA ASN A 123 0.34 -14.71 -6.91
C ASN A 123 1.48 -14.74 -7.96
N GLY A 124 1.24 -14.20 -9.16
CA GLY A 124 2.16 -14.31 -10.30
C GLY A 124 1.70 -15.33 -11.34
N THR A 125 0.93 -16.36 -10.95
CA THR A 125 0.54 -17.47 -11.84
C THR A 125 -0.96 -17.73 -11.84
N ILE A 126 -1.62 -17.61 -10.69
CA ILE A 126 -3.05 -17.87 -10.53
C ILE A 126 -3.72 -16.83 -9.62
N TRP A 127 -5.01 -16.60 -9.86
CA TRP A 127 -5.85 -15.85 -8.95
C TRP A 127 -6.24 -16.74 -7.77
N ASN A 128 -5.79 -16.39 -6.58
CA ASN A 128 -6.13 -17.09 -5.35
C ASN A 128 -7.41 -16.48 -4.77
N ASP A 129 -8.36 -17.31 -4.38
CA ASP A 129 -9.57 -16.81 -3.72
C ASP A 129 -9.25 -16.13 -2.39
N GLY A 130 -10.08 -15.14 -2.05
CA GLY A 130 -10.02 -14.51 -0.74
C GLY A 130 -10.43 -15.51 0.34
N TYR A 131 -10.00 -15.26 1.56
CA TYR A 131 -10.28 -16.14 2.69
C TYR A 131 -10.41 -15.35 3.99
N TRP A 132 -11.06 -15.97 4.98
CA TRP A 132 -11.15 -15.42 6.33
C TRP A 132 -9.92 -15.78 7.15
N ARG A 133 -9.43 -14.83 7.95
CA ARG A 133 -8.40 -15.05 8.96
C ARG A 133 -8.83 -14.49 10.31
N PRO A 134 -8.29 -14.96 11.46
CA PRO A 134 -8.51 -14.31 12.75
C PRO A 134 -8.03 -12.85 12.75
N VAL A 135 -8.77 -11.93 13.38
CA VAL A 135 -8.40 -10.49 13.45
C VAL A 135 -7.09 -10.29 14.21
N LYS A 136 -6.88 -11.05 15.27
CA LYS A 136 -5.69 -10.98 16.13
C LYS A 136 -5.24 -12.39 16.47
N LYS A 137 -3.93 -12.56 16.58
CA LYS A 137 -3.30 -13.77 17.15
C LYS A 137 -2.27 -13.28 18.16
N GLN A 138 -2.23 -13.90 19.35
CA GLN A 138 -1.40 -13.41 20.46
C GLN A 138 0.09 -13.46 20.09
N GLY A 139 0.80 -12.38 20.40
CA GLY A 139 2.25 -12.28 20.20
C GLY A 139 2.72 -12.22 18.74
N VAL A 140 1.82 -12.02 17.77
CA VAL A 140 2.19 -11.93 16.35
C VAL A 140 1.39 -10.84 15.62
N ILE A 141 1.96 -10.30 14.56
CA ILE A 141 1.30 -9.33 13.67
C ILE A 141 0.99 -9.95 12.32
N TRP A 142 -0.15 -9.56 11.73
CA TRP A 142 -0.48 -9.97 10.37
C TRP A 142 0.26 -9.08 9.37
N VAL A 143 1.06 -9.70 8.51
CA VAL A 143 1.69 -9.03 7.37
C VAL A 143 0.83 -9.32 6.14
N PRO A 144 0.26 -8.29 5.48
CA PRO A 144 -0.44 -8.47 4.21
C PRO A 144 0.46 -9.14 3.16
N GLY A 145 -0.18 -9.83 2.20
CA GLY A 145 0.57 -10.37 1.06
C GLY A 145 1.23 -9.25 0.28
N HIS A 146 2.47 -9.47 -0.16
CA HIS A 146 3.29 -8.45 -0.81
C HIS A 146 4.28 -9.12 -1.77
N PHE A 147 4.79 -8.38 -2.75
CA PHE A 147 5.91 -8.83 -3.56
C PHE A 147 7.23 -8.55 -2.84
N ASN A 148 8.16 -9.51 -2.84
CA ASN A 148 9.51 -9.27 -2.35
C ASN A 148 10.37 -8.55 -3.41
N ASN A 149 11.64 -8.25 -3.08
CA ASN A 149 12.56 -7.55 -3.98
C ASN A 149 12.85 -8.29 -5.30
N ASN A 150 12.56 -9.59 -5.36
CA ASN A 150 12.73 -10.42 -6.56
C ASN A 150 11.43 -10.51 -7.39
N GLY A 151 10.39 -9.76 -7.04
CA GLY A 151 9.10 -9.79 -7.72
C GLY A 151 8.28 -11.06 -7.46
N VAL A 152 8.62 -11.84 -6.43
CA VAL A 152 7.87 -13.04 -6.03
C VAL A 152 6.80 -12.65 -5.03
N TRP A 153 5.56 -13.09 -5.26
CA TRP A 153 4.45 -12.87 -4.32
C TRP A 153 4.63 -13.71 -3.06
N ILE A 154 4.69 -13.03 -1.92
CA ILE A 154 4.65 -13.63 -0.59
C ILE A 154 3.20 -13.56 -0.10
N LYS A 155 2.60 -14.71 0.18
CA LYS A 155 1.26 -14.78 0.78
C LYS A 155 1.27 -14.09 2.14
N GLY A 156 0.16 -13.43 2.48
CA GLY A 156 -0.01 -12.85 3.81
C GLY A 156 0.18 -13.91 4.90
N HIS A 157 0.90 -13.54 5.96
CA HIS A 157 1.31 -14.46 7.01
C HIS A 157 1.39 -13.75 8.37
N TRP A 158 1.44 -14.54 9.44
CA TRP A 158 1.73 -14.04 10.78
C TRP A 158 3.23 -13.96 10.99
N ARG A 159 3.71 -12.84 11.52
CA ARG A 159 5.11 -12.61 11.90
C ARG A 159 5.20 -12.36 13.40
N SER A 160 6.05 -13.11 14.08
CA SER A 160 6.40 -12.90 15.49
C SER A 160 7.31 -11.69 15.68
#